data_AF-A0AA97HXL9-F1
#
_entry.id   AF-A0AA97HXL9-F1
#
_cell.length_a   1.000
_cell.length_b   1.000
_cell.length_c   1.000
_cell.angle_alpha   90.00
_cell.angle_beta   90.00
_cell.angle_gamma   90.00
#
_symmetry.space_group_name_H-M   'P 1'
#
loop_
_entity.id
_entity.type
_entity.pdbx_description
1 polymer ?
#
loop_
_entity_poly.entity_id
_entity_poly.type
_entity_poly.pdbx_seq_one_letter_code
_entity_poly.pdbx_strand_id
1 'polypeptide(L)'
;MKKITLPDSLSSPFIEWLDRGGHGIKVKRNRVTATKGDKVGIIYCENGKTQSHYNMNEYLVERYQVFLKQWLNHDKQFILNLRSAMVGRYLACQHQHNLLKMAKVA
;
A
#
# COMPACT_ATOMS: atom_id res chain seq x y z
N MET A 1 18.75 3.15 17.83
CA MET A 1 18.54 2.83 16.40
C MET A 1 17.58 3.83 15.79
N LYS A 2 17.85 4.38 14.59
CA LYS A 2 16.89 5.25 13.89
C LYS A 2 15.66 4.43 13.52
N LYS A 3 14.47 4.90 13.93
CA LYS A 3 13.19 4.27 13.59
C LYS A 3 12.93 4.46 12.09
N ILE A 4 12.81 3.37 11.34
CA ILE A 4 12.47 3.42 9.91
C ILE A 4 10.97 3.59 9.79
N THR A 5 10.56 4.65 9.11
CA THR A 5 9.16 4.99 8.86
C THR A 5 8.89 5.01 7.36
N LEU A 6 7.64 4.74 6.97
CA LEU A 6 7.19 4.75 5.59
C LEU A 6 6.70 6.15 5.19
N PRO A 7 7.35 6.87 4.27
CA PRO A 7 6.84 8.14 3.78
C PRO A 7 5.55 7.96 2.98
N ASP A 8 4.65 8.94 3.04
CA ASP A 8 3.38 8.91 2.29
C ASP A 8 3.57 8.71 0.79
N SER A 9 4.59 9.37 0.22
CA SER A 9 4.94 9.29 -1.19
C SER A 9 5.32 7.87 -1.66
N LEU A 10 5.73 7.00 -0.74
CA LEU A 10 6.11 5.61 -1.01
C LEU A 10 5.09 4.61 -0.48
N SER A 11 4.08 5.05 0.27
CA SER A 11 3.07 4.18 0.88
C SER A 11 2.31 3.36 -0.16
N SER A 12 1.76 4.03 -1.18
CA SER A 12 1.02 3.39 -2.26
C SER A 12 1.89 2.44 -3.11
N PRO A 13 3.07 2.85 -3.62
CA PRO A 13 3.98 1.93 -4.31
C PRO A 13 4.40 0.72 -3.47
N PHE A 14 4.65 0.92 -2.17
CA PHE A 14 5.04 -0.18 -1.28
C PHE A 14 3.89 -1.17 -1.06
N ILE A 15 2.66 -0.70 -0.88
CA ILE A 15 1.48 -1.57 -0.75
C ILE A 15 1.24 -2.38 -2.03
N GLU A 16 1.35 -1.75 -3.21
CA GLU A 16 1.26 -2.45 -4.49
C GLU A 16 2.37 -3.50 -4.65
N TRP A 17 3.59 -3.17 -4.24
CA TRP A 17 4.70 -4.11 -4.27
C TRP A 17 4.45 -5.32 -3.36
N LEU A 18 3.85 -5.11 -2.18
CA LEU A 18 3.44 -6.21 -1.30
C LEU A 18 2.35 -7.08 -1.96
N ASP A 19 1.34 -6.46 -2.56
CA ASP A 19 0.25 -7.15 -3.28
C ASP A 19 0.82 -8.04 -4.41
N ARG A 20 1.65 -7.48 -5.29
CA ARG A 20 2.35 -8.23 -6.34
C ARG A 20 3.28 -9.31 -5.80
N GLY A 21 3.84 -9.08 -4.61
CA GLY A 21 4.63 -10.06 -3.86
C GLY A 21 3.80 -11.18 -3.22
N GLY A 22 2.49 -11.21 -3.45
CA GLY A 22 1.55 -12.23 -2.96
C GLY A 22 1.05 -12.00 -1.54
N HIS A 23 1.05 -10.75 -1.05
CA HIS A 23 0.43 -10.44 0.25
C HIS A 23 -1.04 -10.11 0.06
N GLY A 24 -1.91 -10.72 0.86
CA GLY A 24 -3.29 -10.26 1.00
C GLY A 24 -3.33 -8.94 1.74
N ILE A 25 -3.78 -7.87 1.07
CA ILE A 25 -3.89 -6.52 1.63
C ILE A 25 -5.29 -6.28 2.19
N LYS A 26 -5.39 -5.80 3.43
CA LYS A 26 -6.63 -5.38 4.07
C LYS A 26 -6.48 -3.97 4.64
N VAL A 27 -7.33 -3.06 4.18
CA VAL A 27 -7.35 -1.68 4.67
C VAL A 27 -8.45 -1.53 5.72
N LYS A 28 -8.08 -0.99 6.89
CA LYS A 28 -8.99 -0.60 7.96
C LYS A 28 -8.75 0.85 8.32
N ARG A 29 -9.73 1.46 8.98
CA ARG A 29 -9.74 2.89 9.36
C ARG A 29 -8.47 3.38 10.09
N ASN A 30 -7.80 2.50 10.83
CA ASN A 30 -6.61 2.82 11.63
C ASN A 30 -5.35 2.03 11.23
N ARG A 31 -5.41 1.20 10.18
CA ARG A 31 -4.27 0.38 9.76
C ARG A 31 -4.44 -0.24 8.39
N VAL A 32 -3.32 -0.48 7.72
CA VAL A 32 -3.24 -1.42 6.60
C VAL A 32 -2.57 -2.69 7.09
N THR A 33 -3.18 -3.84 6.82
CA THR A 33 -2.63 -5.17 7.16
C THR A 33 -2.22 -5.88 5.88
N ALA A 34 -1.01 -6.45 5.87
CA ALA A 34 -0.51 -7.28 4.77
C ALA A 34 -0.23 -8.69 5.31
N THR A 35 -0.79 -9.72 4.68
CA THR A 35 -0.70 -11.11 5.16
C THR A 35 -0.11 -12.03 4.10
N LYS A 36 0.86 -12.87 4.47
CA LYS A 36 1.45 -13.88 3.57
C LYS A 36 1.84 -15.13 4.38
N GLY A 37 1.06 -16.21 4.23
CA GLY A 37 1.12 -17.35 5.15
C GLY A 37 0.85 -16.89 6.58
N ASP A 38 1.68 -17.32 7.53
CA ASP A 38 1.56 -16.95 8.95
C ASP A 38 2.14 -15.57 9.29
N LYS A 39 2.73 -14.87 8.30
CA LYS A 39 3.33 -13.55 8.52
C LYS A 39 2.30 -12.45 8.39
N VAL A 40 2.23 -11.57 9.40
CA VAL A 40 1.31 -10.43 9.46
C VAL A 40 2.09 -9.13 9.59
N GLY A 41 1.91 -8.26 8.61
CA GLY A 41 2.44 -6.91 8.53
C GLY A 41 1.39 -5.85 8.86
N ILE A 42 1.79 -4.78 9.55
CA ILE A 42 0.89 -3.69 9.91
C ILE A 42 1.55 -2.35 9.61
N ILE A 43 0.85 -1.51 8.84
CA ILE A 43 1.10 -0.07 8.71
C ILE A 43 0.07 0.63 9.58
N TYR A 44 0.51 1.43 10.54
CA TYR A 44 -0.38 2.16 11.46
C TYR A 44 -0.81 3.49 10.83
N CYS A 45 -2.12 3.68 10.73
CA CYS A 45 -2.72 4.87 10.14
C CYS A 45 -3.49 5.64 11.21
N GLU A 46 -3.30 6.96 11.25
CA GLU A 46 -4.22 7.81 11.98
C GLU A 46 -5.57 7.89 11.28
N ASN A 47 -6.61 7.87 12.08
CA ASN A 47 -7.97 7.83 11.59
C ASN A 47 -8.32 9.12 10.82
N GLY A 48 -8.61 8.97 9.53
CA GLY A 48 -9.08 10.07 8.67
C GLY A 48 -8.02 11.12 8.34
N LYS A 49 -6.74 10.85 8.63
CA LYS A 49 -5.64 11.78 8.37
C LYS A 49 -4.56 11.12 7.54
N THR A 50 -4.17 11.80 6.46
CA THR A 50 -2.91 11.51 5.76
C THR A 50 -1.77 11.94 6.67
N GLN A 51 -0.82 11.04 6.89
CA GLN A 51 0.37 11.31 7.69
C GLN A 51 1.57 11.46 6.74
N SER A 52 2.51 12.34 7.05
CA SER A 52 3.74 12.44 6.26
C SER A 52 4.57 11.15 6.30
N HIS A 53 4.52 10.46 7.44
CA HIS A 53 5.19 9.20 7.68
C HIS A 53 4.30 8.25 8.48
N TYR A 54 4.34 6.97 8.14
CA TYR A 54 3.59 5.92 8.81
C TYR A 54 4.53 5.00 9.59
N ASN A 55 4.10 4.61 10.78
CA ASN A 55 4.78 3.58 11.56
C ASN A 55 4.45 2.19 11.00
N MET A 56 5.40 1.28 11.10
CA MET A 56 5.26 -0.11 10.68
C MET A 56 5.65 -1.06 11.81
N ASN A 57 5.09 -2.27 11.82
CA ASN A 57 5.62 -3.34 12.66
C ASN A 57 6.94 -3.88 12.09
N GLU A 58 7.65 -4.67 12.89
CA GLU A 58 8.98 -5.20 12.56
C GLU A 58 9.02 -5.92 11.20
N TYR A 59 8.04 -6.79 10.94
CA TYR A 59 7.95 -7.50 9.66
C TYR A 59 7.87 -6.53 8.46
N LEU A 60 7.03 -5.49 8.50
CA LEU A 60 6.98 -4.55 7.39
C LEU A 60 8.18 -3.63 7.31
N VAL A 61 8.86 -3.35 8.41
CA VAL A 61 10.15 -2.64 8.38
C VAL A 61 11.18 -3.43 7.58
N GLU A 62 11.31 -4.74 7.82
CA GLU A 62 12.20 -5.61 7.04
C GLU A 62 11.81 -5.65 5.56
N ARG A 63 10.52 -5.83 5.26
CA ARG A 63 10.03 -5.85 3.87
C ARG A 63 10.23 -4.50 3.18
N TYR A 64 10.08 -3.40 3.90
CA TYR A 64 10.32 -2.07 3.37
C TYR A 64 11.78 -1.83 3.03
N GLN A 65 12.72 -2.33 3.84
CA GLN A 65 14.14 -2.30 3.47
C GLN A 65 14.43 -3.09 2.19
N VAL A 66 13.80 -4.25 2.00
CA VAL A 66 13.92 -5.03 0.75
C VAL A 66 13.36 -4.24 -0.44
N PHE A 67 12.20 -3.61 -0.27
CA PHE A 67 11.62 -2.73 -1.28
C PHE A 67 12.54 -1.56 -1.65
N LEU A 68 13.14 -0.88 -0.66
CA LEU A 68 14.08 0.21 -0.90
C LEU A 68 15.33 -0.26 -1.66
N LYS A 69 15.87 -1.44 -1.31
CA LYS A 69 17.00 -2.03 -2.05
C LYS A 69 16.64 -2.32 -3.49
N GLN A 70 15.45 -2.90 -3.74
CA GLN A 70 14.98 -3.11 -5.11
C GLN A 70 14.81 -1.78 -5.85
N TRP A 71 14.20 -0.78 -5.23
CA TRP A 71 14.04 0.52 -5.85
C TRP A 71 15.39 1.17 -6.20
N LEU A 72 16.39 1.11 -5.32
CA LEU A 72 17.72 1.65 -5.61
C LEU A 72 18.44 0.90 -6.74
N ASN A 73 18.14 -0.38 -6.93
CA ASN A 73 18.75 -1.22 -7.97
C ASN A 73 18.00 -1.17 -9.31
N HIS A 74 16.77 -0.64 -9.33
CA HIS A 74 15.95 -0.51 -10.54
C HIS A 74 15.89 0.94 -11.02
N ASP A 75 15.45 1.13 -12.25
CA ASP A 75 15.28 2.46 -12.83
C ASP A 75 14.07 3.21 -12.23
N LYS A 76 13.96 4.51 -12.53
CA LYS A 76 12.83 5.34 -12.08
C LYS A 76 11.47 4.80 -12.53
N GLN A 77 11.42 3.96 -13.57
CA GLN A 77 10.18 3.36 -14.03
C GLN A 77 9.58 2.37 -13.02
N PHE A 78 10.39 1.73 -12.18
CA PHE A 78 9.88 0.78 -11.18
C PHE A 78 8.79 1.38 -10.28
N ILE A 79 9.04 2.54 -9.67
CA ILE A 79 8.07 3.22 -8.81
C ILE A 79 6.89 3.78 -9.61
N LEU A 80 7.16 4.30 -10.81
CA LEU A 80 6.10 4.82 -11.69
C LEU A 80 5.12 3.70 -12.06
N ASN A 81 5.61 2.52 -12.40
CA ASN A 81 4.79 1.36 -12.75
C ASN A 81 3.94 0.87 -11.58
N LEU A 82 4.49 0.86 -10.36
CA LEU A 82 3.71 0.53 -9.15
C LEU A 82 2.64 1.59 -8.87
N ARG A 83 2.98 2.87 -9.01
CA ARG A 83 2.04 3.98 -8.77
C ARG A 83 0.91 3.98 -9.80
N SER A 84 1.23 3.81 -11.08
CA SER A 84 0.24 3.77 -12.16
C SER A 84 -0.74 2.62 -11.99
N ALA A 85 -0.27 1.44 -11.56
CA ALA A 85 -1.15 0.31 -11.28
C ALA A 85 -2.13 0.61 -10.15
N MET A 86 -1.67 1.25 -9.06
CA MET A 86 -2.57 1.65 -7.97
C MET A 86 -3.63 2.65 -8.42
N VAL A 87 -3.27 3.63 -9.23
CA VAL A 87 -4.24 4.59 -9.80
C VAL A 87 -5.26 3.87 -10.67
N GLY A 88 -4.82 2.94 -11.53
CA GLY A 88 -5.71 2.14 -12.37
C GLY A 88 -6.73 1.33 -11.55
N ARG A 89 -6.27 0.66 -10.48
CA ARG A 89 -7.16 -0.10 -9.57
C ARG A 89 -8.17 0.81 -8.86
N TYR A 90 -7.73 1.99 -8.43
CA TYR A 90 -8.62 2.98 -7.79
C TYR A 90 -9.74 3.44 -8.75
N LEU A 91 -9.38 3.81 -9.98
CA LEU A 91 -10.34 4.26 -10.99
C LEU A 91 -11.35 3.16 -11.35
N ALA A 92 -10.90 1.91 -11.48
CA ALA A 92 -11.78 0.77 -11.72
C ALA A 92 -12.77 0.54 -10.57
N CYS A 93 -12.30 0.62 -9.32
CA CYS A 93 -13.15 0.51 -8.14
C CYS A 93 -14.19 1.64 -8.07
N GLN A 94 -13.78 2.87 -8.37
CA GLN A 94 -14.69 4.03 -8.39
C GLN A 94 -15.76 3.90 -9.49
N HIS A 95 -15.38 3.43 -10.67
CA HIS A 95 -16.32 3.16 -11.76
C HIS A 95 -17.35 2.09 -11.37
N GLN A 96 -16.90 0.97 -10.81
CA GLN A 96 -17.78 -0.11 -10.35
C GLN A 96 -18.74 0.37 -9.25
N HIS A 97 -18.24 1.16 -8.29
CA HIS A 97 -19.08 1.77 -7.25
C HIS A 97 -20.17 2.68 -7.82
N ASN A 98 -19.83 3.49 -8.83
CA ASN A 98 -20.79 4.36 -9.51
C ASN A 98 -21.86 3.56 -10.25
N LEU A 99 -21.48 2.49 -10.97
CA LEU A 99 -22.43 1.59 -11.63
C LEU A 99 -23.38 0.93 -10.63
N LEU A 100 -22.86 0.44 -9.49
CA LEU A 100 -23.67 -0.16 -8.43
C LEU A 100 -24.65 0.85 -7.80
N LYS A 101 -24.26 2.13 -7.68
CA LYS A 101 -25.17 3.18 -7.23
C LYS A 101 -26.29 3.42 -8.24
N MET A 102 -25.96 3.53 -9.52
CA MET A 102 -26.95 3.73 -10.58
C MET A 102 -27.93 2.56 -10.66
N ALA A 103 -27.43 1.32 -10.55
CA ALA A 103 -28.26 0.12 -10.55
C ALA A 103 -29.20 -0.03 -9.33
N LYS A 104 -28.93 0.67 -8.22
CA LYS A 104 -29.81 0.69 -7.04
C LYS A 104 -30.90 1.77 -7.10
N VAL A 105 -30.81 2.68 -8.07
CA VAL A 105 -31.75 3.80 -8.25
C VAL A 105 -32.71 3.54 -9.43
N ALA A 106 -32.52 2.43 -10.15
CA ALA A 106 -33.42 1.88 -11.16
C ALA A 106 -34.31 0.78 -10.57
#